data_AF-A0AAP9A066-F1
#
_entry.id   AF-A0AAP9A066-F1
#
_cell.length_a   1.000
_cell.length_b   1.000
_cell.length_c   1.000
_cell.angle_alpha   90.00
_cell.angle_beta   90.00
_cell.angle_gamma   90.00
#
_symmetry.space_group_name_H-M   'P 1'
#
loop_
_entity.id
_entity.type
_entity.pdbx_description
1 polymer ?
#
loop_
_entity_poly.entity_id
_entity_poly.type
_entity_poly.pdbx_seq_one_letter_code
_entity_poly.pdbx_strand_id
1 'polypeptide(L)'
;MSNDYNWLFVRNNLAQTSPGKTPPNDASPDLITRSAPAGPADLSSFVECYDQGFSQAVDYHGTNYVYVRAKNLSTDVTKTAVGSVQLWYCSADNINKKLQWVRLNTQDQSNVVSISAPGQGVAVTDTPFLFSNVSPPVQGAPYNLIAFITDANHPAPAGSAIIPLQEAIVEAGNAAYVALAIPPKPPTPATGFGWSSTVALNNANPVDVTVALSSSRFDPDAEMYFIFDTPDANGEIISIGKSPLVTGRVFATSATLPANYVSKVTAYYNAKVPVSGQLSADFALQVIQAPPQGGGYSRRNCSSSSRCR
;
A
#
# COMPACT_ATOMS: atom_id res chain seq x y z
N MET A 1 -23.83 5.40 -25.51
CA MET A 1 -24.32 6.44 -24.59
C MET A 1 -23.11 6.94 -23.85
N SER A 2 -22.74 8.21 -24.03
CA SER A 2 -21.72 8.86 -23.20
C SER A 2 -22.31 8.93 -21.79
N ASN A 3 -21.82 8.11 -20.86
CA ASN A 3 -22.08 8.40 -19.45
C ASN A 3 -21.24 9.64 -19.16
N ASP A 4 -21.88 10.81 -19.15
CA ASP A 4 -21.24 12.10 -18.88
C ASP A 4 -20.80 12.13 -17.41
N TYR A 5 -19.69 11.47 -17.14
CA TYR A 5 -19.06 11.43 -15.84
C TYR A 5 -18.65 12.84 -15.43
N ASN A 6 -19.24 13.33 -14.34
CA ASN A 6 -19.16 14.72 -13.92
C ASN A 6 -18.65 14.87 -12.47
N TRP A 7 -17.85 13.91 -12.02
CA TRP A 7 -17.33 13.83 -10.66
C TRP A 7 -15.80 13.86 -10.64
N LEU A 8 -15.17 13.43 -9.53
CA LEU A 8 -13.73 13.37 -9.35
C LEU A 8 -13.11 12.34 -10.29
N PHE A 9 -12.34 12.84 -11.25
CA PHE A 9 -11.72 12.07 -12.31
C PHE A 9 -10.21 11.95 -12.09
N VAL A 10 -9.71 10.71 -12.16
CA VAL A 10 -8.28 10.37 -12.09
C VAL A 10 -7.84 9.92 -13.47
N ARG A 11 -6.81 10.56 -14.03
CA ARG A 11 -6.32 10.21 -15.37
C ARG A 11 -5.41 8.99 -15.34
N ASN A 12 -5.55 8.15 -16.35
CA ASN A 12 -4.61 7.08 -16.66
C ASN A 12 -3.42 7.56 -17.51
N ASN A 13 -3.53 8.73 -18.16
CA ASN A 13 -2.44 9.38 -18.90
C ASN A 13 -2.67 10.89 -19.06
N LEU A 14 -1.63 11.65 -19.43
CA LEU A 14 -1.73 13.12 -19.59
C LEU A 14 -2.70 13.58 -20.67
N ALA A 15 -2.91 12.79 -21.73
CA ALA A 15 -3.81 13.13 -22.82
C ALA A 15 -5.28 12.82 -22.49
N GLN A 16 -5.55 12.12 -21.38
CA GLN A 16 -6.90 11.72 -21.01
C GLN A 16 -7.67 12.90 -20.41
N THR A 17 -8.78 13.29 -21.05
CA THR A 17 -9.63 14.41 -20.62
C THR A 17 -10.99 13.96 -20.08
N SER A 18 -11.38 12.70 -20.29
CA SER A 18 -12.61 12.09 -19.80
C SER A 18 -12.44 10.59 -19.56
N PRO A 19 -13.34 9.94 -18.78
CA PRO A 19 -13.35 8.49 -18.63
C PRO A 19 -13.59 7.76 -19.95
N GLY A 20 -13.12 6.51 -20.03
CA GLY A 20 -13.34 5.64 -21.18
C GLY A 20 -12.11 4.80 -21.54
N LYS A 21 -12.23 4.05 -22.64
CA LYS A 21 -11.27 3.04 -23.12
C LYS A 21 -9.93 3.58 -23.65
N THR A 22 -9.57 4.83 -23.35
CA THR A 22 -8.26 5.35 -23.77
C THR A 22 -7.19 4.48 -23.11
N PRO A 23 -6.39 3.74 -23.88
CA PRO A 23 -5.41 2.84 -23.29
C PRO A 23 -4.45 3.68 -22.43
N PRO A 24 -4.22 3.31 -21.15
CA PRO A 24 -3.13 3.89 -20.39
C PRO A 24 -1.86 3.76 -21.22
N ASN A 25 -1.10 4.84 -21.36
CA ASN A 25 0.31 4.74 -21.73
C ASN A 25 1.13 4.46 -20.46
N ASP A 26 0.67 3.53 -19.64
CA ASP A 26 1.23 3.04 -18.37
C ASP A 26 1.61 4.09 -17.29
N ALA A 27 1.49 5.39 -17.56
CA ALA A 27 1.92 6.49 -16.70
C ALA A 27 0.73 7.37 -16.32
N SER A 28 0.00 6.99 -15.26
CA SER A 28 -0.99 7.89 -14.66
C SER A 28 -0.28 9.14 -14.10
N PRO A 29 -0.58 10.35 -14.60
CA PRO A 29 -0.01 11.59 -14.06
C PRO A 29 -0.64 12.00 -12.73
N ASP A 30 -1.69 11.30 -12.32
CA ASP A 30 -2.50 11.61 -11.15
C ASP A 30 -2.22 10.68 -9.96
N LEU A 31 -1.37 9.66 -10.15
CA LEU A 31 -0.69 8.92 -9.08
C LEU A 31 0.75 9.42 -8.99
N ILE A 32 1.00 10.36 -8.07
CA ILE A 32 2.26 11.10 -7.96
C ILE A 32 3.15 10.47 -6.91
N THR A 33 4.27 9.86 -7.33
CA THR A 33 5.29 9.28 -6.45
C THR A 33 6.40 10.28 -6.12
N ARG A 34 6.81 10.35 -4.85
CA ARG A 34 7.93 11.20 -4.38
C ARG A 34 8.84 10.41 -3.44
N SER A 35 10.13 10.70 -3.43
CA SER A 35 11.09 10.12 -2.47
C SER A 35 11.12 10.85 -1.11
N ALA A 36 10.46 12.01 -1.01
CA ALA A 36 10.30 12.79 0.21
C ALA A 36 8.89 13.41 0.27
N PRO A 37 8.37 13.75 1.47
CA PRO A 37 7.08 14.42 1.59
C PRO A 37 7.04 15.72 0.77
N ALA A 38 5.93 15.95 0.07
CA ALA A 38 5.65 17.20 -0.64
C ALA A 38 5.34 18.32 0.36
N GLY A 39 5.97 19.48 0.18
CA GLY A 39 5.63 20.68 0.93
C GLY A 39 4.42 21.42 0.34
N PRO A 40 3.93 22.50 0.99
CA PRO A 40 2.78 23.27 0.49
C PRO A 40 2.95 23.79 -0.95
N ALA A 41 4.17 24.20 -1.33
CA ALA A 41 4.47 24.67 -2.69
C ALA A 41 4.40 23.55 -3.75
N ASP A 42 4.84 22.33 -3.39
CA ASP A 42 4.70 21.17 -4.26
C ASP A 42 3.22 20.83 -4.48
N LEU A 43 2.43 20.80 -3.39
CA LEU A 43 0.99 20.51 -3.46
C LEU A 43 0.24 21.54 -4.31
N SER A 44 0.58 22.83 -4.19
CA SER A 44 0.03 23.89 -5.07
C SER A 44 0.40 23.64 -6.53
N SER A 45 1.65 23.28 -6.80
CA SER A 45 2.12 22.99 -8.16
C SER A 45 1.41 21.78 -8.77
N PHE A 46 1.13 20.74 -7.97
CA PHE A 46 0.35 19.58 -8.41
C PHE A 46 -1.05 19.99 -8.87
N VAL A 47 -1.66 20.98 -8.23
CA VAL A 47 -3.01 21.47 -8.58
C VAL A 47 -2.97 22.42 -9.78
N GLU A 48 -2.08 23.41 -9.76
CA GLU A 48 -2.02 24.50 -10.75
C GLU A 48 -1.50 24.04 -12.12
N CYS A 49 -0.58 23.09 -12.15
CA CYS A 49 0.01 22.54 -13.38
C CYS A 49 -0.59 21.16 -13.68
N TYR A 50 -1.92 21.09 -13.79
CA TYR A 50 -2.63 19.83 -14.01
C TYR A 50 -2.21 19.09 -15.29
N ASP A 51 -1.72 19.80 -16.30
CA ASP A 51 -1.20 19.28 -17.56
C ASP A 51 0.20 18.67 -17.47
N GLN A 52 0.84 18.66 -16.28
CA GLN A 52 2.17 18.12 -16.06
C GLN A 52 2.18 16.85 -15.20
N GLY A 53 3.18 16.00 -15.43
CA GLY A 53 3.49 14.85 -14.58
C GLY A 53 4.54 15.22 -13.54
N PHE A 54 4.32 14.79 -12.29
CA PHE A 54 5.18 15.14 -11.15
C PHE A 54 5.86 13.94 -10.48
N SER A 55 5.60 12.73 -10.97
CA SER A 55 6.11 11.48 -10.41
C SER A 55 7.62 11.38 -10.54
N GLN A 56 8.28 10.97 -9.45
CA GLN A 56 9.70 10.64 -9.39
C GLN A 56 9.90 9.13 -9.43
N ALA A 57 11.11 8.71 -9.76
CA ALA A 57 11.48 7.30 -9.66
C ALA A 57 11.27 6.77 -8.24
N VAL A 58 10.69 5.57 -8.14
CA VAL A 58 10.44 4.89 -6.88
C VAL A 58 11.75 4.34 -6.31
N ASP A 59 12.01 4.63 -5.05
CA ASP A 59 13.04 3.95 -4.26
C ASP A 59 12.48 2.65 -3.69
N TYR A 60 12.76 1.54 -4.34
CA TYR A 60 12.34 0.20 -3.88
C TYR A 60 13.01 -0.25 -2.58
N HIS A 61 14.02 0.48 -2.12
CA HIS A 61 14.69 0.25 -0.86
C HIS A 61 14.35 1.33 0.18
N GLY A 62 13.50 2.29 -0.13
CA GLY A 62 13.15 3.38 0.75
C GLY A 62 11.66 3.48 1.00
N THR A 63 11.27 4.56 1.66
CA THR A 63 9.86 4.98 1.74
C THR A 63 9.57 5.94 0.62
N ASN A 64 8.50 5.67 -0.12
CA ASN A 64 7.97 6.58 -1.13
C ASN A 64 6.65 7.17 -0.64
N TYR A 65 6.38 8.40 -1.04
CA TYR A 65 5.18 9.14 -0.70
C TYR A 65 4.32 9.25 -1.95
N VAL A 66 3.11 8.70 -1.89
CA VAL A 66 2.20 8.67 -3.04
C VAL A 66 1.01 9.56 -2.78
N TYR A 67 0.83 10.53 -3.67
CA TYR A 67 -0.28 11.47 -3.67
C TYR A 67 -1.25 11.12 -4.79
N VAL A 68 -2.54 11.30 -4.56
CA VAL A 68 -3.57 11.11 -5.58
C VAL A 68 -4.17 12.45 -5.94
N ARG A 69 -4.12 12.78 -7.22
CA ARG A 69 -4.69 14.00 -7.81
C ARG A 69 -5.97 13.65 -8.56
N ALA A 70 -6.94 14.56 -8.57
CA ALA A 70 -8.16 14.40 -9.34
C ALA A 70 -8.71 15.74 -9.80
N LYS A 71 -9.44 15.72 -10.93
CA LYS A 71 -10.21 16.87 -11.41
C LYS A 71 -11.69 16.59 -11.27
N ASN A 72 -12.46 17.51 -10.72
CA ASN A 72 -13.92 17.42 -10.77
C ASN A 72 -14.40 17.84 -12.17
N LEU A 73 -15.00 16.91 -12.92
CA LEU A 73 -15.49 17.17 -14.27
C LEU A 73 -16.86 17.86 -14.33
N SER A 74 -17.51 18.13 -13.19
CA SER A 74 -18.75 18.92 -13.13
C SER A 74 -18.54 20.30 -13.76
N THR A 75 -19.37 20.66 -14.74
CA THR A 75 -19.39 22.00 -15.33
C THR A 75 -20.00 23.04 -14.38
N ASP A 76 -20.69 22.59 -13.33
CA ASP A 76 -21.22 23.44 -12.27
C ASP A 76 -20.12 23.70 -11.22
N VAL A 77 -19.46 24.86 -11.35
CA VAL A 77 -18.34 25.29 -10.50
C VAL A 77 -18.73 25.50 -9.03
N THR A 78 -20.03 25.60 -8.72
CA THR A 78 -20.53 25.76 -7.35
C THR A 78 -20.64 24.43 -6.61
N LYS A 79 -20.63 23.30 -7.33
CA LYS A 79 -20.73 21.96 -6.76
C LYS A 79 -19.35 21.40 -6.43
N THR A 80 -19.09 21.27 -5.13
CA THR A 80 -17.93 20.54 -4.63
C THR A 80 -18.21 19.04 -4.63
N ALA A 81 -17.33 18.29 -5.28
CA ALA A 81 -17.27 16.85 -5.16
C ALA A 81 -16.35 16.47 -4.00
N VAL A 82 -16.73 15.47 -3.21
CA VAL A 82 -15.95 14.94 -2.08
C VAL A 82 -15.86 13.43 -2.25
N GLY A 83 -14.66 12.87 -2.13
CA GLY A 83 -14.42 11.44 -2.28
C GLY A 83 -13.44 10.91 -1.24
N SER A 84 -13.50 9.61 -1.00
CA SER A 84 -12.56 8.85 -0.18
C SER A 84 -11.52 8.20 -1.08
N VAL A 85 -10.27 8.62 -0.95
CA VAL A 85 -9.13 8.04 -1.67
C VAL A 85 -8.64 6.80 -0.94
N GLN A 86 -8.43 5.72 -1.69
CA GLN A 86 -7.76 4.51 -1.23
C GLN A 86 -6.68 4.14 -2.24
N LEU A 87 -5.52 3.72 -1.74
CA LEU A 87 -4.39 3.36 -2.58
C LEU A 87 -3.94 1.92 -2.28
N TRP A 88 -3.59 1.21 -3.34
CA TRP A 88 -3.18 -0.19 -3.32
C TRP A 88 -1.93 -0.39 -4.17
N TYR A 89 -1.22 -1.48 -3.93
CA TYR A 89 -0.23 -1.99 -4.86
C TYR A 89 -0.34 -3.51 -5.03
N CYS A 90 0.10 -4.02 -6.17
CA CYS A 90 0.21 -5.45 -6.42
C CYS A 90 1.34 -5.72 -7.42
N SER A 91 1.81 -6.96 -7.53
CA SER A 91 2.64 -7.35 -8.68
C SER A 91 1.84 -7.25 -9.99
N ALA A 92 2.52 -7.06 -11.11
CA ALA A 92 1.86 -6.91 -12.40
C ALA A 92 0.93 -8.09 -12.75
N ASP A 93 1.34 -9.32 -12.47
CA ASP A 93 0.55 -10.54 -12.70
C ASP A 93 -0.74 -10.63 -11.87
N ASN A 94 -0.88 -9.75 -10.88
CA ASN A 94 -1.97 -9.76 -9.90
C ASN A 94 -2.92 -8.57 -10.07
N ILE A 95 -2.76 -7.73 -11.09
CA ILE A 95 -3.70 -6.61 -11.34
C ILE A 95 -5.15 -7.07 -11.55
N ASN A 96 -5.38 -8.31 -11.99
CA ASN A 96 -6.74 -8.86 -12.11
C ASN A 96 -7.20 -9.66 -10.88
N LYS A 97 -6.38 -9.71 -9.81
CA LYS A 97 -6.62 -10.51 -8.59
C LYS A 97 -6.64 -9.58 -7.37
N LYS A 98 -7.75 -8.87 -7.16
CA LYS A 98 -7.90 -7.88 -6.07
C LYS A 98 -7.51 -8.41 -4.67
N LEU A 99 -7.75 -9.70 -4.40
CA LEU A 99 -7.38 -10.37 -3.14
C LEU A 99 -5.86 -10.49 -2.91
N GLN A 100 -5.04 -10.22 -3.93
CA GLN A 100 -3.58 -10.24 -3.85
C GLN A 100 -2.99 -8.82 -3.87
N TRP A 101 -3.82 -7.81 -3.68
CA TRP A 101 -3.40 -6.43 -3.57
C TRP A 101 -3.11 -6.08 -2.12
N VAL A 102 -2.14 -5.21 -1.91
CA VAL A 102 -1.78 -4.66 -0.61
C VAL A 102 -2.30 -3.25 -0.52
N ARG A 103 -3.07 -2.94 0.53
CA ARG A 103 -3.53 -1.58 0.81
C ARG A 103 -2.39 -0.75 1.37
N LEU A 104 -2.29 0.49 0.94
CA LEU A 104 -1.33 1.45 1.48
C LEU A 104 -1.98 2.31 2.56
N ASN A 105 -1.15 2.67 3.54
CA ASN A 105 -1.55 3.48 4.69
C ASN A 105 -0.78 4.80 4.68
N THR A 106 -1.37 5.82 5.28
CA THR A 106 -0.72 7.07 5.65
C THR A 106 0.16 6.87 6.90
N GLN A 107 0.94 7.90 7.26
CA GLN A 107 1.82 7.85 8.44
C GLN A 107 1.07 7.61 9.77
N ASP A 108 -0.16 8.10 9.86
CA ASP A 108 -1.08 7.90 11.00
C ASP A 108 -1.90 6.60 10.90
N GLN A 109 -1.53 5.69 10.00
CA GLN A 109 -2.16 4.38 9.79
C GLN A 109 -3.58 4.45 9.21
N SER A 110 -4.01 5.60 8.69
CA SER A 110 -5.25 5.66 7.92
C SER A 110 -5.06 4.99 6.56
N ASN A 111 -6.05 4.22 6.14
CA ASN A 111 -6.10 3.59 4.83
C ASN A 111 -7.10 4.31 3.89
N VAL A 112 -7.58 5.49 4.31
CA VAL A 112 -8.47 6.38 3.57
C VAL A 112 -8.02 7.83 3.77
N VAL A 113 -7.96 8.60 2.67
CA VAL A 113 -7.71 10.05 2.71
C VAL A 113 -8.86 10.76 2.00
N SER A 114 -9.39 11.84 2.57
CA SER A 114 -10.44 12.62 1.92
C SER A 114 -9.85 13.52 0.83
N ILE A 115 -10.58 13.70 -0.27
CA ILE A 115 -10.24 14.67 -1.31
C ILE A 115 -11.50 15.44 -1.73
N SER A 116 -11.37 16.74 -1.98
CA SER A 116 -12.49 17.56 -2.42
C SER A 116 -12.07 18.59 -3.45
N ALA A 117 -12.86 18.75 -4.51
CA ALA A 117 -12.63 19.77 -5.54
C ALA A 117 -13.95 20.44 -5.96
N PRO A 118 -14.00 21.78 -6.11
CA PRO A 118 -15.12 22.46 -6.75
C PRO A 118 -15.25 22.02 -8.21
N GLY A 119 -16.41 22.23 -8.85
CA GLY A 119 -16.59 21.89 -10.26
C GLY A 119 -15.53 22.54 -11.15
N GLN A 120 -15.00 21.78 -12.10
CA GLN A 120 -13.81 22.09 -12.91
C GLN A 120 -12.50 22.25 -12.14
N GLY A 121 -12.52 22.21 -10.81
CA GLY A 121 -11.35 22.30 -9.95
C GLY A 121 -10.53 21.01 -9.91
N VAL A 122 -9.26 21.17 -9.55
CA VAL A 122 -8.31 20.09 -9.33
C VAL A 122 -7.98 20.05 -7.84
N ALA A 123 -7.83 18.86 -7.28
CA ALA A 123 -7.35 18.66 -5.92
C ALA A 123 -6.32 17.54 -5.90
N VAL A 124 -5.50 17.55 -4.87
CA VAL A 124 -4.57 16.47 -4.53
C VAL A 124 -4.74 16.15 -3.06
N THR A 125 -4.56 14.90 -2.67
CA THR A 125 -4.52 14.50 -1.26
C THR A 125 -3.46 15.30 -0.52
N ASP A 126 -3.78 15.86 0.66
CA ASP A 126 -2.83 16.57 1.51
C ASP A 126 -1.87 15.61 2.24
N THR A 127 -2.39 14.44 2.60
CA THR A 127 -1.69 13.38 3.30
C THR A 127 -1.28 12.29 2.31
N PRO A 128 0.03 12.00 2.15
CA PRO A 128 0.47 10.94 1.25
C PRO A 128 0.20 9.56 1.86
N PHE A 129 -0.05 8.60 0.97
CA PHE A 129 0.10 7.18 1.29
C PHE A 129 1.58 6.81 1.26
N LEU A 130 1.99 5.95 2.18
CA LEU A 130 3.35 5.45 2.25
C LEU A 130 3.48 4.18 1.41
N PHE A 131 4.19 4.30 0.30
CA PHE A 131 4.70 3.17 -0.47
C PHE A 131 6.14 2.86 -0.01
N SER A 132 6.22 2.39 1.21
CA SER A 132 7.31 1.59 1.73
C SER A 132 6.83 0.13 1.74
N ASN A 133 7.46 -0.78 2.46
CA ASN A 133 6.77 -2.01 2.90
C ASN A 133 6.53 -3.08 1.83
N VAL A 134 7.03 -2.86 0.62
CA VAL A 134 6.98 -3.85 -0.45
C VAL A 134 8.04 -4.91 -0.23
N SER A 135 7.66 -6.18 -0.37
CA SER A 135 8.64 -7.26 -0.50
C SER A 135 9.62 -6.91 -1.63
N PRO A 136 10.91 -7.35 -1.55
CA PRO A 136 11.81 -7.27 -2.65
C PRO A 136 11.08 -7.84 -3.85
N PRO A 137 10.93 -7.05 -4.90
CA PRO A 137 10.35 -7.54 -6.13
C PRO A 137 11.12 -8.78 -6.53
N VAL A 138 10.38 -9.82 -6.93
CA VAL A 138 11.00 -10.92 -7.66
C VAL A 138 11.68 -10.26 -8.85
N GLN A 139 12.99 -10.43 -8.97
CA GLN A 139 13.81 -9.78 -10.00
C GLN A 139 13.11 -9.91 -11.36
N GLY A 140 12.77 -8.78 -11.98
CA GLY A 140 12.11 -8.74 -13.29
C GLY A 140 10.59 -8.56 -13.28
N ALA A 141 9.91 -8.59 -12.13
CA ALA A 141 8.46 -8.35 -12.05
C ALA A 141 8.13 -6.90 -11.63
N PRO A 142 7.44 -6.11 -12.46
CA PRO A 142 7.00 -4.77 -12.08
C PRO A 142 5.84 -4.81 -11.07
N TYR A 143 5.67 -3.71 -10.34
CA TYR A 143 4.50 -3.47 -9.48
C TYR A 143 3.52 -2.53 -10.19
N ASN A 144 2.25 -2.59 -9.80
CA ASN A 144 1.26 -1.57 -10.11
C ASN A 144 0.88 -0.83 -8.84
N LEU A 145 0.78 0.50 -8.91
CA LEU A 145 0.03 1.30 -7.93
C LEU A 145 -1.37 1.54 -8.48
N ILE A 146 -2.39 1.39 -7.65
CA ILE A 146 -3.79 1.52 -8.03
C ILE A 146 -4.48 2.46 -7.05
N ALA A 147 -5.14 3.50 -7.56
CA ALA A 147 -5.93 4.43 -6.76
C ALA A 147 -7.42 4.29 -7.07
N PHE A 148 -8.23 4.40 -6.03
CA PHE A 148 -9.67 4.58 -6.11
C PHE A 148 -10.07 5.87 -5.40
N ILE A 149 -11.02 6.59 -5.97
CA ILE A 149 -11.76 7.66 -5.29
C ILE A 149 -13.21 7.23 -5.23
N THR A 150 -13.77 7.11 -4.03
CA THR A 150 -15.12 6.54 -3.87
C THR A 150 -16.01 7.37 -2.98
N ASP A 151 -17.31 7.36 -3.28
CA ASP A 151 -18.39 7.72 -2.37
C ASP A 151 -19.54 6.70 -2.51
N ALA A 152 -20.70 7.00 -1.95
CA ALA A 152 -21.87 6.10 -2.03
C ALA A 152 -22.41 5.91 -3.46
N ASN A 153 -22.22 6.89 -4.35
CA ASN A 153 -22.73 6.89 -5.72
C ASN A 153 -21.65 6.49 -6.75
N HIS A 154 -20.38 6.54 -6.35
CA HIS A 154 -19.22 6.25 -7.18
C HIS A 154 -18.37 5.18 -6.51
N PRO A 155 -18.83 3.92 -6.46
CA PRO A 155 -18.09 2.83 -5.82
C PRO A 155 -16.81 2.49 -6.58
N ALA A 156 -15.88 1.79 -5.92
CA ALA A 156 -14.69 1.27 -6.59
C ALA A 156 -15.10 0.32 -7.73
N PRO A 157 -14.47 0.39 -8.91
CA PRO A 157 -14.77 -0.52 -9.99
C PRO A 157 -14.48 -1.97 -9.58
N ALA A 158 -15.32 -2.88 -10.08
CA ALA A 158 -15.18 -4.30 -9.91
C ALA A 158 -15.02 -4.96 -11.28
N GLY A 159 -14.09 -5.90 -11.39
CA GLY A 159 -14.00 -6.77 -12.55
C GLY A 159 -15.19 -7.73 -12.62
N SER A 160 -15.38 -8.35 -13.76
CA SER A 160 -16.35 -9.41 -14.00
C SER A 160 -15.71 -10.57 -14.78
N ALA A 161 -16.47 -11.62 -15.04
CA ALA A 161 -16.02 -12.73 -15.89
C ALA A 161 -15.72 -12.29 -17.34
N ILE A 162 -16.26 -11.14 -17.78
CA ILE A 162 -16.16 -10.63 -19.15
C ILE A 162 -15.19 -9.45 -19.24
N ILE A 163 -15.18 -8.58 -18.22
CA ILE A 163 -14.34 -7.38 -18.16
C ILE A 163 -13.30 -7.59 -17.05
N PRO A 164 -12.01 -7.78 -17.39
CA PRO A 164 -10.94 -7.86 -16.39
C PRO A 164 -10.94 -6.63 -15.50
N LEU A 165 -10.55 -6.79 -14.23
CA LEU A 165 -10.50 -5.67 -13.28
C LEU A 165 -9.60 -4.53 -13.78
N GLN A 166 -8.51 -4.84 -14.48
CA GLN A 166 -7.66 -3.84 -15.12
C GLN A 166 -8.42 -2.96 -16.13
N GLU A 167 -9.23 -3.56 -17.00
CA GLU A 167 -10.03 -2.81 -17.99
C GLU A 167 -11.11 -1.99 -17.27
N ALA A 168 -11.74 -2.55 -16.23
CA ALA A 168 -12.73 -1.84 -15.43
C ALA A 168 -12.13 -0.60 -14.72
N ILE A 169 -10.88 -0.66 -14.26
CA ILE A 169 -10.18 0.50 -13.67
C ILE A 169 -10.00 1.61 -14.69
N VAL A 170 -9.53 1.29 -15.89
CA VAL A 170 -9.26 2.27 -16.95
C VAL A 170 -10.53 3.00 -17.36
N GLU A 171 -11.66 2.28 -17.41
CA GLU A 171 -12.93 2.85 -17.87
C GLU A 171 -13.68 3.68 -16.82
N ALA A 172 -13.47 3.41 -15.52
CA ALA A 172 -14.36 3.91 -14.47
C ALA A 172 -14.27 5.43 -14.22
N GLY A 173 -13.13 6.04 -14.51
CA GLY A 173 -12.90 7.47 -14.27
C GLY A 173 -12.60 7.85 -12.82
N ASN A 174 -13.16 7.14 -11.84
CA ASN A 174 -12.85 7.30 -10.42
C ASN A 174 -11.65 6.44 -9.97
N ALA A 175 -10.93 5.85 -10.91
CA ALA A 175 -9.84 4.93 -10.66
C ALA A 175 -8.75 5.09 -11.72
N ALA A 176 -7.51 4.83 -11.32
CA ALA A 176 -6.39 4.72 -12.25
C ALA A 176 -5.32 3.79 -11.67
N TYR A 177 -4.45 3.29 -12.54
CA TYR A 177 -3.24 2.61 -12.12
C TYR A 177 -2.00 3.12 -12.87
N VAL A 178 -0.83 2.89 -12.30
CA VAL A 178 0.46 3.14 -12.93
C VAL A 178 1.33 1.90 -12.76
N ALA A 179 1.95 1.45 -13.85
CA ALA A 179 2.97 0.41 -13.79
C ALA A 179 4.29 1.07 -13.37
N LEU A 180 4.86 0.57 -12.28
CA LEU A 180 6.15 1.04 -11.79
C LEU A 180 7.28 0.34 -12.55
N ALA A 181 8.38 1.07 -12.76
CA ALA A 181 9.56 0.54 -13.46
C ALA A 181 10.07 -0.75 -12.81
N ILE A 182 10.61 -1.66 -13.62
CA ILE A 182 11.19 -2.90 -13.07
C ILE A 182 12.24 -2.55 -12.02
N PRO A 183 12.13 -3.12 -10.82
CA PRO A 183 13.04 -2.76 -9.75
C PRO A 183 14.48 -3.18 -10.06
N PRO A 184 15.48 -2.36 -9.72
CA PRO A 184 16.87 -2.69 -9.97
C PRO A 184 17.24 -3.96 -9.19
N LYS A 185 18.17 -4.74 -9.75
CA LYS A 185 18.73 -5.89 -9.04
C LYS A 185 19.29 -5.41 -7.69
N PRO A 186 18.98 -6.08 -6.57
CA PRO A 186 19.53 -5.72 -5.27
C PRO A 186 21.06 -5.64 -5.36
N PRO A 187 21.69 -4.61 -4.75
CA PRO A 187 23.15 -4.54 -4.70
C PRO A 187 23.73 -5.81 -4.06
N THR A 188 24.85 -6.30 -4.59
CA THR A 188 25.58 -7.46 -4.07
C THR A 188 26.85 -6.93 -3.37
N PRO A 189 27.14 -7.28 -2.09
CA PRO A 189 26.46 -8.25 -1.22
C PRO A 189 25.07 -7.77 -0.76
N ALA A 190 24.18 -8.71 -0.47
CA ALA A 190 22.84 -8.41 0.05
C ALA A 190 22.94 -7.52 1.30
N THR A 191 22.33 -6.35 1.27
CA THR A 191 22.26 -5.41 2.41
C THR A 191 21.32 -5.92 3.51
N GLY A 192 21.05 -7.23 3.59
CA GLY A 192 19.99 -7.78 4.43
C GLY A 192 19.94 -9.29 4.48
N PHE A 193 19.03 -9.80 5.30
CA PHE A 193 18.69 -11.23 5.39
C PHE A 193 17.18 -11.42 5.61
N GLY A 194 16.69 -12.63 5.36
CA GLY A 194 15.30 -13.01 5.59
C GLY A 194 15.20 -14.16 6.61
N TRP A 195 14.17 -14.12 7.44
CA TRP A 195 13.74 -15.21 8.30
C TRP A 195 12.31 -15.59 7.94
N SER A 196 11.97 -16.87 7.92
CA SER A 196 10.59 -17.30 7.66
C SER A 196 10.13 -18.39 8.62
N SER A 197 8.85 -18.37 8.94
CA SER A 197 8.17 -19.40 9.73
C SER A 197 6.77 -19.66 9.18
N THR A 198 6.10 -20.68 9.72
CA THR A 198 4.68 -20.95 9.42
C THR A 198 3.85 -20.63 10.66
N VAL A 199 2.81 -19.82 10.47
CA VAL A 199 1.77 -19.56 11.47
C VAL A 199 0.57 -20.42 11.10
N ALA A 200 0.23 -21.38 11.96
CA ALA A 200 -0.96 -22.21 11.84
C ALA A 200 -1.75 -22.10 13.14
N LEU A 201 -2.95 -21.50 13.09
CA LEU A 201 -3.74 -21.22 14.30
C LEU A 201 -4.79 -22.29 14.59
N ASN A 202 -5.18 -23.12 13.61
CA ASN A 202 -6.21 -24.15 13.77
C ASN A 202 -7.48 -23.63 14.48
N ASN A 203 -7.83 -22.36 14.23
CA ASN A 203 -8.95 -21.68 14.85
C ASN A 203 -10.27 -22.08 14.19
N ALA A 204 -11.30 -22.37 14.99
CA ALA A 204 -12.60 -22.79 14.46
C ALA A 204 -13.43 -21.64 13.84
N ASN A 205 -13.25 -20.42 14.36
CA ASN A 205 -13.94 -19.21 13.92
C ASN A 205 -12.93 -18.11 13.58
N PRO A 206 -13.31 -17.09 12.80
CA PRO A 206 -12.46 -15.92 12.61
C PRO A 206 -11.99 -15.31 13.92
N VAL A 207 -10.74 -14.84 13.96
CA VAL A 207 -10.09 -14.33 15.17
C VAL A 207 -9.36 -13.03 14.90
N ASP A 208 -9.64 -12.01 15.72
CA ASP A 208 -8.89 -10.77 15.68
C ASP A 208 -7.54 -10.94 16.36
N VAL A 209 -6.48 -10.55 15.66
CA VAL A 209 -5.11 -10.59 16.16
C VAL A 209 -4.42 -9.25 15.98
N THR A 210 -3.44 -9.00 16.84
CA THR A 210 -2.40 -8.02 16.62
C THR A 210 -1.11 -8.76 16.28
N VAL A 211 -0.52 -8.46 15.14
CA VAL A 211 0.80 -8.95 14.77
C VAL A 211 1.83 -7.86 15.08
N ALA A 212 2.73 -8.15 16.01
CA ALA A 212 3.69 -7.19 16.54
C ALA A 212 5.13 -7.62 16.26
N LEU A 213 5.94 -6.69 15.75
CA LEU A 213 7.39 -6.80 15.60
C LEU A 213 8.08 -5.90 16.62
N SER A 214 9.06 -6.45 17.33
CA SER A 214 9.99 -5.68 18.16
C SER A 214 11.42 -6.14 17.92
N SER A 215 12.38 -5.23 18.10
CA SER A 215 13.80 -5.52 17.92
C SER A 215 14.61 -4.98 19.10
N SER A 216 15.54 -5.78 19.60
CA SER A 216 16.41 -5.44 20.74
C SER A 216 17.85 -5.16 20.35
N ARG A 217 18.26 -5.59 19.15
CA ARG A 217 19.57 -5.33 18.57
C ARG A 217 19.45 -5.25 17.06
N PHE A 218 20.09 -4.26 16.46
CA PHE A 218 20.13 -4.05 15.01
C PHE A 218 21.26 -3.07 14.65
N ASP A 219 21.65 -3.06 13.38
CA ASP A 219 22.67 -2.16 12.82
C ASP A 219 22.11 -0.73 12.61
N PRO A 220 22.96 0.30 12.50
CA PRO A 220 22.54 1.67 12.16
C PRO A 220 21.73 1.72 10.86
N ASP A 221 20.72 2.58 10.87
CA ASP A 221 19.77 2.77 9.75
C ASP A 221 19.08 1.47 9.31
N ALA A 222 19.00 0.48 10.21
CA ALA A 222 18.35 -0.77 9.90
C ALA A 222 16.85 -0.60 9.76
N GLU A 223 16.28 -1.35 8.84
CA GLU A 223 14.87 -1.38 8.54
C GLU A 223 14.38 -2.82 8.52
N MET A 224 13.16 -3.03 9.01
CA MET A 224 12.59 -4.36 9.10
C MET A 224 11.10 -4.38 8.81
N TYR A 225 10.62 -5.49 8.27
CA TYR A 225 9.20 -5.76 8.09
C TYR A 225 8.92 -7.25 8.04
N PHE A 226 7.63 -7.61 8.08
CA PHE A 226 7.17 -8.97 7.82
C PHE A 226 6.03 -8.98 6.83
N ILE A 227 5.79 -10.10 6.17
CA ILE A 227 4.63 -10.32 5.31
C ILE A 227 4.09 -11.73 5.54
N PHE A 228 2.77 -11.86 5.60
CA PHE A 228 2.08 -13.15 5.55
C PHE A 228 1.70 -13.44 4.10
N ASP A 229 1.98 -14.67 3.64
CA ASP A 229 1.65 -15.13 2.29
C ASP A 229 0.14 -15.23 2.06
N THR A 230 -0.64 -15.48 3.12
CA THR A 230 -2.11 -15.54 3.08
C THR A 230 -2.67 -14.21 3.62
N PRO A 231 -3.69 -13.63 2.98
CA PRO A 231 -4.35 -12.44 3.49
C PRO A 231 -5.29 -12.77 4.67
N ASP A 232 -5.74 -11.73 5.36
CA ASP A 232 -6.75 -11.82 6.40
C ASP A 232 -8.16 -12.12 5.83
N ALA A 233 -9.17 -12.16 6.69
CA ALA A 233 -10.55 -12.49 6.34
C ALA A 233 -11.21 -11.45 5.42
N ASN A 234 -10.69 -10.23 5.39
CA ASN A 234 -11.13 -9.15 4.49
C ASN A 234 -10.36 -9.17 3.16
N GLY A 235 -9.40 -10.10 3.01
CA GLY A 235 -8.51 -10.15 1.85
C GLY A 235 -7.35 -9.16 1.94
N GLU A 236 -7.05 -8.62 3.12
CA GLU A 236 -5.96 -7.67 3.34
C GLU A 236 -4.65 -8.39 3.71
N ILE A 237 -3.53 -7.97 3.12
CA ILE A 237 -2.21 -8.53 3.45
C ILE A 237 -1.75 -8.06 4.83
N ILE A 238 -1.23 -8.99 5.61
CA ILE A 238 -0.83 -8.75 7.00
C ILE A 238 0.66 -8.39 7.06
N SER A 239 0.94 -7.11 7.29
CA SER A 239 2.29 -6.54 7.37
C SER A 239 2.31 -5.26 8.22
N ILE A 240 3.41 -4.99 8.92
CA ILE A 240 3.72 -3.63 9.42
C ILE A 240 4.42 -2.78 8.38
N GLY A 241 4.96 -3.46 7.37
CA GLY A 241 5.83 -2.86 6.41
C GLY A 241 7.20 -2.39 6.89
N LYS A 242 8.05 -2.03 5.92
CA LYS A 242 9.43 -1.58 6.06
C LYS A 242 9.49 -0.37 6.97
N SER A 243 9.84 -0.66 8.20
CA SER A 243 9.89 0.30 9.29
C SER A 243 11.34 0.47 9.74
N PRO A 244 11.83 1.71 9.88
CA PRO A 244 13.10 1.98 10.53
C PRO A 244 13.07 1.42 11.96
N LEU A 245 14.06 0.63 12.33
CA LEU A 245 14.14 0.06 13.66
C LEU A 245 14.55 1.14 14.67
N VAL A 246 13.79 1.22 15.76
CA VAL A 246 14.02 2.16 16.86
C VAL A 246 14.00 1.39 18.17
N THR A 247 15.02 1.62 19.00
CA THR A 247 15.19 0.90 20.27
C THR A 247 13.97 1.08 21.16
N GLY A 248 13.41 -0.02 21.65
CA GLY A 248 12.25 -0.03 22.55
C GLY A 248 10.89 0.23 21.88
N ARG A 249 10.86 0.45 20.55
CA ARG A 249 9.62 0.63 19.80
C ARG A 249 9.05 -0.73 19.36
N VAL A 250 7.74 -0.87 19.48
CA VAL A 250 6.97 -1.99 18.92
C VAL A 250 6.19 -1.48 17.72
N PHE A 251 6.27 -2.22 16.62
CA PHE A 251 5.49 -1.97 15.41
C PHE A 251 4.41 -3.04 15.33
N ALA A 252 3.16 -2.66 15.09
CA ALA A 252 2.06 -3.62 15.08
C ALA A 252 1.02 -3.27 14.02
N THR A 253 0.37 -4.32 13.50
CA THR A 253 -0.82 -4.23 12.66
C THR A 253 -1.89 -5.16 13.23
N SER A 254 -3.17 -4.81 13.03
CA SER A 254 -4.30 -5.66 13.43
C SER A 254 -4.89 -6.33 12.20
N ALA A 255 -5.35 -7.57 12.35
CA ALA A 255 -5.96 -8.34 11.27
C ALA A 255 -7.01 -9.30 11.82
N THR A 256 -8.05 -9.57 11.04
CA THR A 256 -9.03 -10.62 11.37
C THR A 256 -8.66 -11.87 10.59
N LEU A 257 -8.16 -12.91 11.24
CA LEU A 257 -7.75 -14.13 10.56
C LEU A 257 -8.95 -15.07 10.36
N PRO A 258 -9.18 -15.64 9.16
CA PRO A 258 -10.29 -16.56 8.91
C PRO A 258 -10.13 -17.88 9.68
N ALA A 259 -11.17 -18.70 9.71
CA ALA A 259 -11.10 -20.04 10.31
C ALA A 259 -10.02 -20.91 9.63
N ASN A 260 -9.36 -21.76 10.41
CA ASN A 260 -8.26 -22.64 10.00
C ASN A 260 -7.11 -21.90 9.31
N TYR A 261 -6.77 -20.70 9.80
CA TYR A 261 -5.74 -19.89 9.17
C TYR A 261 -4.36 -20.57 9.24
N VAL A 262 -3.74 -20.70 8.07
CA VAL A 262 -2.36 -21.16 7.88
C VAL A 262 -1.69 -20.24 6.89
N SER A 263 -0.55 -19.68 7.26
CA SER A 263 0.26 -18.84 6.39
C SER A 263 1.74 -19.00 6.69
N LYS A 264 2.56 -18.98 5.64
CA LYS A 264 3.96 -18.64 5.81
C LYS A 264 4.05 -17.15 6.16
N VAL A 265 4.96 -16.82 7.06
CA VAL A 265 5.34 -15.45 7.37
C VAL A 265 6.83 -15.29 7.12
N THR A 266 7.21 -14.23 6.43
CA THR A 266 8.61 -13.91 6.16
C THR A 266 8.92 -12.53 6.72
N ALA A 267 9.92 -12.44 7.60
CA ALA A 267 10.48 -11.21 8.11
C ALA A 267 11.79 -10.88 7.38
N TYR A 268 11.94 -9.64 6.93
CA TYR A 268 13.10 -9.18 6.18
C TYR A 268 13.79 -8.06 6.93
N TYR A 269 15.11 -8.16 7.04
CA TYR A 269 15.98 -7.19 7.67
C TYR A 269 16.90 -6.56 6.63
N ASN A 270 17.10 -5.24 6.69
CA ASN A 270 18.01 -4.51 5.81
C ASN A 270 18.84 -3.51 6.60
N ALA A 271 20.13 -3.40 6.34
CA ALA A 271 20.99 -2.31 6.80
C ALA A 271 22.15 -2.07 5.83
N LYS A 272 22.60 -0.82 5.70
CA LYS A 272 23.68 -0.44 4.77
C LYS A 272 25.08 -0.75 5.30
N VAL A 273 25.27 -0.67 6.63
CA VAL A 273 26.58 -0.80 7.27
C VAL A 273 26.48 -1.76 8.44
N PRO A 274 27.08 -2.97 8.37
CA PRO A 274 27.13 -3.88 9.50
C PRO A 274 28.09 -3.35 10.57
N VAL A 275 27.65 -3.26 11.82
CA VAL A 275 28.48 -2.78 12.95
C VAL A 275 29.66 -3.72 13.23
N SER A 276 29.49 -5.01 12.93
CA SER A 276 30.43 -6.07 13.30
C SER A 276 31.06 -6.80 12.11
N GLY A 277 30.98 -6.21 10.91
CA GLY A 277 31.43 -6.85 9.66
C GLY A 277 30.46 -7.93 9.12
N GLN A 278 29.45 -8.30 9.92
CA GLN A 278 28.28 -9.08 9.50
C GLN A 278 27.01 -8.39 9.99
N LEU A 279 25.95 -8.48 9.17
CA LEU A 279 24.62 -7.97 9.53
C LEU A 279 24.04 -8.81 10.66
N SER A 280 23.47 -8.16 11.68
CA SER A 280 22.90 -8.87 12.82
C SER A 280 21.68 -8.16 13.38
N ALA A 281 20.62 -8.92 13.68
CA ALA A 281 19.47 -8.40 14.39
C ALA A 281 18.90 -9.43 15.36
N ASP A 282 18.48 -8.95 16.54
CA ASP A 282 17.65 -9.70 17.48
C ASP A 282 16.25 -9.09 17.44
N PHE A 283 15.27 -9.89 17.02
CA PHE A 283 13.89 -9.46 16.90
C PHE A 283 12.90 -10.53 17.37
N ALA A 284 11.69 -10.09 17.68
CA ALA A 284 10.56 -10.95 18.01
C ALA A 284 9.36 -10.54 17.13
N LEU A 285 8.78 -11.53 16.46
CA LEU A 285 7.50 -11.43 15.78
C LEU A 285 6.45 -12.21 16.58
N GLN A 286 5.39 -11.54 17.00
CA GLN A 286 4.34 -12.11 17.84
C GLN A 286 3.00 -11.98 17.14
N VAL A 287 2.21 -13.04 17.13
CA VAL A 287 0.80 -13.02 16.75
C VAL A 287 0.00 -13.16 18.04
N ILE A 288 -0.63 -12.06 18.45
CA ILE A 288 -1.31 -11.95 19.74
C ILE A 288 -2.81 -11.90 19.46
N GLN A 289 -3.57 -12.89 19.93
CA GLN A 289 -5.02 -12.82 19.86
C GLN A 289 -5.52 -11.65 20.71
N ALA A 290 -6.35 -10.79 20.13
CA ALA A 290 -6.99 -9.72 20.87
C ALA A 290 -7.89 -10.34 21.96
N PRO A 291 -8.01 -9.72 23.16
CA PRO A 291 -8.93 -10.21 24.17
C PRO A 291 -10.33 -10.33 23.57
N PRO A 292 -11.07 -11.42 23.82
CA PRO A 292 -12.48 -11.45 23.49
C PRO A 292 -13.13 -10.22 24.11
N GLN A 293 -13.93 -9.48 23.34
CA GLN A 293 -14.82 -8.48 23.93
C GLN A 293 -15.83 -9.25 24.81
N GLY A 294 -15.48 -9.45 26.08
CA GLY A 294 -16.28 -10.12 27.09
C GLY A 294 -15.79 -11.52 27.49
N GLY A 295 -15.17 -11.59 28.68
CA GLY A 295 -15.30 -12.73 29.59
C GLY A 295 -14.10 -13.68 29.73
N GLY A 296 -13.36 -13.54 30.83
CA GLY A 296 -12.72 -14.67 31.52
C GLY A 296 -11.32 -15.08 31.05
N TYR A 297 -10.33 -14.78 31.89
CA TYR A 297 -8.91 -15.14 31.72
C TYR A 297 -8.66 -16.63 31.37
N SER A 298 -7.88 -16.87 30.32
CA SER A 298 -6.96 -18.01 30.26
C SER A 298 -5.76 -17.68 29.37
N ARG A 299 -4.58 -17.50 29.98
CA ARG A 299 -3.32 -17.22 29.27
C ARG A 299 -2.79 -18.52 28.66
N ARG A 300 -2.71 -18.58 27.33
CA ARG A 300 -1.79 -19.48 26.62
C ARG A 300 -0.81 -18.63 25.81
N ASN A 301 0.42 -18.53 26.31
CA ASN A 301 1.54 -17.93 25.58
C ASN A 301 2.11 -18.98 24.62
N CYS A 302 2.04 -18.71 23.32
CA CYS A 302 2.92 -19.36 22.34
C CYS A 302 4.02 -18.36 21.97
N SER A 303 5.24 -18.55 22.48
CA SER A 303 6.40 -17.75 22.11
C SER A 303 7.40 -18.62 21.37
N SER A 304 7.78 -18.24 20.15
CA SER A 304 8.96 -18.76 19.47
C SER A 304 10.03 -17.68 19.43
N SER A 305 11.19 -17.92 20.05
CA SER A 305 12.39 -17.09 19.96
C SER A 305 13.44 -17.82 19.12
N SER A 306 14.06 -17.15 18.15
CA SER A 306 15.20 -17.70 17.41
C SER A 306 16.34 -16.67 17.32
N ARG A 307 17.55 -17.09 17.69
CA ARG A 307 18.82 -16.39 17.44
C ARG A 307 19.40 -16.90 16.13
N CYS A 308 19.72 -16.00 15.19
CA CYS A 308 20.61 -16.30 14.08
C CYS A 308 21.94 -15.57 14.30
N ARG A 309 23.05 -16.29 14.13
CA ARG A 309 24.41 -15.74 14.14
C ARG A 309 24.87 -15.51 12.72
#